data_AF-A0A7Y1TRV5-F1
#
_entry.id   AF-A0A7Y1TRV5-F1
#
_cell.length_a   1.000
_cell.length_b   1.000
_cell.length_c   1.000
_cell.angle_alpha   90.00
_cell.angle_beta   90.00
_cell.angle_gamma   90.00
#
_symmetry.space_group_name_H-M   'P 1'
#
loop_
_entity.id
_entity.type
_entity.pdbx_description
1 polymer ?
#
loop_
_entity_poly.entity_id
_entity_poly.type
_entity_poly.pdbx_seq_one_letter_code
_entity_poly.pdbx_strand_id
1 'polypeptide(L)'
;MNSTTFKNLVLFSTLILLFSCKSVRTVDFEKPVDTKTKPITFQTKQIYRLENVGVYASNQFDGARLNGFERVNDSTATVIILPENEP
;
A
#
# COMPACT_ATOMS: atom_id res chain seq x y z
N MET A 1 -37.21 -24.28 -20.56
CA MET A 1 -36.49 -24.45 -19.27
C MET A 1 -37.50 -24.31 -18.15
N ASN A 2 -37.56 -25.25 -17.22
CA ASN A 2 -38.69 -25.38 -16.30
C ASN A 2 -38.41 -24.54 -15.04
N SER A 3 -39.44 -24.04 -14.36
CA SER A 3 -39.30 -23.14 -13.20
C SER A 3 -38.41 -23.73 -12.09
N THR A 4 -38.51 -25.05 -11.84
CA THR A 4 -37.67 -25.78 -10.89
C THR A 4 -36.20 -25.83 -11.32
N THR A 5 -35.94 -26.01 -12.63
CA THR A 5 -34.59 -26.04 -13.19
C THR A 5 -33.90 -24.68 -13.06
N PHE A 6 -34.66 -23.59 -13.24
CA PHE A 6 -34.15 -22.23 -13.05
C PHE A 6 -33.83 -21.92 -11.58
N LYS A 7 -34.70 -22.31 -10.63
CA LYS A 7 -34.43 -22.16 -9.19
C LYS A 7 -33.18 -22.93 -8.75
N ASN A 8 -33.02 -24.17 -9.24
CA ASN A 8 -31.84 -24.98 -8.95
C ASN A 8 -30.56 -24.36 -9.52
N LEU A 9 -30.64 -23.74 -10.71
CA LEU A 9 -29.51 -23.02 -11.32
C LEU A 9 -29.09 -21.79 -10.50
N VAL A 10 -30.06 -21.00 -10.03
CA VAL A 10 -29.81 -19.82 -9.18
C VAL A 10 -29.21 -20.23 -7.83
N LEU A 11 -29.72 -21.31 -7.23
CA LEU A 11 -29.18 -21.86 -5.98
C LEU A 11 -27.74 -22.35 -6.15
N PHE A 12 -27.44 -23.01 -7.27
CA PHE A 12 -26.10 -23.47 -7.56
C PHE A 12 -25.12 -22.31 -7.83
N SER A 13 -25.56 -21.29 -8.57
CA SER A 13 -24.77 -20.09 -8.85
C SER A 13 -24.45 -19.29 -7.58
N THR A 14 -25.42 -19.15 -6.66
CA THR A 14 -25.20 -18.46 -5.38
C THR A 14 -24.25 -19.22 -4.47
N LEU A 15 -24.28 -20.55 -4.48
CA LEU A 15 -23.34 -21.38 -3.71
C LEU A 15 -21.88 -21.21 -4.19
N ILE A 16 -21.64 -21.09 -5.50
CA ILE A 16 -20.29 -20.89 -6.06
C ILE A 16 -19.70 -19.54 -5.63
N LEU A 17 -20.51 -18.49 -5.53
CA LEU A 17 -20.05 -17.16 -5.13
C LEU A 17 -19.53 -17.13 -3.67
N LEU A 18 -20.04 -18.01 -2.80
CA LEU A 18 -19.58 -18.10 -1.40
C LEU A 18 -18.17 -18.69 -1.27
N PHE A 19 -17.68 -19.45 -2.25
CA PHE A 19 -16.33 -20.05 -2.22
C PHE A 19 -15.24 -19.21 -2.91
N SER A 20 -15.59 -18.01 -3.40
CA SER A 20 -14.66 -17.13 -4.12
C SER A 20 -13.73 -16.33 -3.19
N CYS A 21 -14.02 -16.25 -1.89
CA CYS A 21 -13.18 -15.53 -0.94
C CYS A 21 -11.86 -16.29 -0.70
N LYS A 22 -10.75 -15.76 -1.25
CA LYS A 22 -9.40 -16.30 -1.04
C LYS A 22 -8.68 -15.48 0.02
N SER A 23 -7.99 -16.16 0.94
CA SER A 23 -7.10 -15.53 1.92
C SER A 23 -5.89 -14.88 1.23
N VAL A 24 -5.28 -13.91 1.90
CA VAL A 24 -4.05 -13.26 1.46
C VAL A 24 -2.92 -14.28 1.36
N ARG A 25 -2.08 -14.17 0.33
CA ARG A 25 -0.91 -15.03 0.16
C ARG A 25 0.12 -14.70 1.22
N THR A 26 0.60 -15.73 1.92
CA THR A 26 1.73 -15.59 2.84
C THR A 26 3.03 -15.64 2.06
N VAL A 27 4.03 -14.90 2.53
CA VAL A 27 5.40 -14.95 2.03
C VAL A 27 6.24 -15.60 3.12
N ASP A 28 6.96 -16.66 2.76
CA ASP A 28 7.87 -17.33 3.69
C ASP A 28 9.17 -16.54 3.78
N PHE A 29 9.55 -16.17 5.00
CA PHE A 29 10.85 -15.54 5.28
C PHE A 29 11.85 -16.62 5.68
N GLU A 30 13.08 -16.57 5.14
CA GLU A 30 14.16 -17.51 5.50
C GLU A 30 14.46 -17.52 7.00
N LYS A 31 14.28 -16.36 7.66
CA LYS A 31 14.37 -16.20 9.11
C LYS A 31 13.14 -15.45 9.60
N PRO A 32 12.28 -16.04 10.44
CA PRO A 32 11.11 -15.36 10.99
C PRO A 32 11.56 -14.25 11.95
N VAL A 33 10.94 -13.07 11.83
CA VAL A 33 11.17 -11.93 12.71
C VAL A 33 9.84 -11.60 13.42
N ASP A 34 9.87 -11.46 14.74
CA ASP A 34 8.68 -11.07 15.51
C ASP A 34 8.47 -9.56 15.44
N THR A 35 7.42 -9.16 14.72
CA THR A 35 7.05 -7.75 14.53
C THR A 35 5.90 -7.29 15.43
N LYS A 36 5.38 -8.14 16.33
CA LYS A 36 4.17 -7.84 17.14
C LYS A 36 4.28 -6.55 17.97
N THR A 37 5.49 -6.22 18.40
CA THR A 37 5.77 -5.03 19.23
C THR A 37 6.57 -3.96 18.48
N LYS A 38 6.81 -4.14 17.18
CA LYS A 38 7.57 -3.17 16.38
C LYS A 38 6.66 -2.00 16.02
N PRO A 39 7.05 -0.75 16.32
CA PRO A 39 6.23 0.40 16.01
C PRO A 39 6.22 0.67 14.50
N ILE A 40 5.07 1.07 13.97
CA ILE A 40 4.93 1.51 12.57
C ILE A 40 5.17 3.01 12.51
N THR A 41 6.01 3.46 11.57
CA THR A 41 6.28 4.89 11.34
C THR A 41 5.51 5.38 10.12
N PHE A 42 4.46 6.17 10.37
CA PHE A 42 3.68 6.79 9.32
C PHE A 42 4.40 7.99 8.70
N GLN A 43 4.26 8.17 7.38
CA GLN A 43 4.74 9.36 6.69
C GLN A 43 3.71 10.51 6.82
N THR A 44 4.20 11.74 6.91
CA THR A 44 3.34 12.94 6.84
C THR A 44 3.03 13.26 5.37
N LYS A 45 1.74 13.37 5.03
CA LYS A 45 1.26 13.78 3.71
C LYS A 45 1.36 15.31 3.55
N GLN A 46 2.28 15.78 2.70
CA GLN A 46 2.53 17.20 2.49
C GLN A 46 3.21 17.50 1.14
N ILE A 47 3.34 18.78 0.84
CA ILE A 47 4.17 19.28 -0.25
C ILE A 47 5.45 19.83 0.36
N TYR A 48 6.57 19.20 0.06
CA TYR A 48 7.91 19.65 0.42
C TYR A 48 8.38 20.73 -0.55
N ARG A 49 8.96 21.82 -0.03
CA ARG A 49 9.42 22.97 -0.82
C ARG A 49 10.87 23.28 -0.52
N LEU A 50 11.63 23.53 -1.57
CA LEU A 50 12.97 24.12 -1.48
C LEU A 50 12.85 25.61 -1.80
N GLU A 51 12.51 26.41 -0.78
CA GLU A 51 12.14 27.83 -0.89
C GLU A 51 13.10 28.67 -1.77
N ASN A 52 14.40 28.37 -1.72
CA ASN A 52 15.43 29.17 -2.42
C ASN A 52 15.68 28.78 -3.88
N VAL A 53 15.05 27.72 -4.39
CA VAL A 53 15.22 27.23 -5.79
C VAL A 53 13.89 27.03 -6.51
N GLY A 54 12.75 27.28 -5.85
CA GLY A 54 11.42 27.18 -6.45
C GLY A 54 11.01 25.75 -6.84
N VAL A 55 11.69 24.73 -6.30
CA VAL A 55 11.40 23.31 -6.57
C VAL A 55 10.55 22.73 -5.44
N TYR A 56 9.57 21.90 -5.80
CA TYR A 56 8.69 21.22 -4.85
C TYR A 56 8.48 19.74 -5.19
N ALA A 57 8.20 18.93 -4.17
CA ALA A 57 7.85 17.52 -4.29
C ALA A 57 6.64 17.22 -3.41
N SER A 58 5.71 16.38 -3.86
CA SER A 58 4.47 16.06 -3.13
C SER A 58 4.36 14.56 -2.88
N ASN A 59 3.84 14.18 -1.72
CA ASN A 59 3.36 12.81 -1.47
C ASN A 59 1.84 12.74 -1.23
N GLN A 60 1.10 13.79 -1.59
CA GLN A 60 -0.35 13.88 -1.40
C GLN A 60 -1.16 13.08 -2.44
N PHE A 61 -0.69 11.89 -2.80
CA PHE A 61 -1.39 10.96 -3.69
C PHE A 61 -1.20 9.51 -3.22
N ASP A 62 -2.09 8.62 -3.64
CA ASP A 62 -2.09 7.22 -3.19
C ASP A 62 -0.85 6.47 -3.72
N GLY A 63 -0.25 5.66 -2.85
CA GLY A 63 1.00 4.96 -3.15
C GLY A 63 2.27 5.83 -3.12
N ALA A 64 2.16 7.15 -2.92
CA ALA A 64 3.34 8.00 -2.76
C ALA A 64 4.12 7.65 -1.49
N ARG A 65 5.47 7.69 -1.56
CA ARG A 65 6.34 7.58 -0.39
C ARG A 65 7.43 8.66 -0.46
N LEU A 66 7.37 9.60 0.48
CA LEU A 66 8.38 10.66 0.63
C LEU A 66 8.39 11.14 2.08
N ASN A 67 9.53 11.03 2.73
CA ASN A 67 9.72 11.40 4.12
C ASN A 67 10.50 12.72 4.29
N GLY A 68 11.21 13.15 3.26
CA GLY A 68 11.96 14.41 3.28
C GLY A 68 12.48 14.81 1.91
N PHE A 69 12.68 16.11 1.72
CA PHE A 69 13.21 16.69 0.50
C PHE A 69 14.04 17.92 0.88
N GLU A 70 15.36 17.81 0.68
CA GLU A 70 16.34 18.77 1.20
C GLU A 70 17.27 19.23 0.09
N ARG A 71 17.68 20.50 0.11
CA ARG A 71 18.65 21.02 -0.85
C ARG A 71 20.06 20.70 -0.38
N VAL A 72 20.90 20.17 -1.28
CA VAL A 72 22.34 19.98 -1.03
C VAL A 72 23.13 21.17 -1.58
N ASN A 73 22.82 21.59 -2.81
CA ASN A 73 23.43 22.73 -3.48
C ASN A 73 22.49 23.29 -4.57
N ASP A 74 22.98 24.16 -5.46
CA ASP A 74 22.19 24.82 -6.52
C ASP A 74 21.54 23.85 -7.52
N SER A 75 22.13 22.68 -7.71
CA SER A 75 21.73 21.70 -8.73
C SER A 75 21.43 20.31 -8.15
N THR A 76 21.40 20.17 -6.83
CA THR A 76 21.25 18.86 -6.17
C THR A 76 20.34 18.95 -4.96
N ALA A 77 19.39 18.01 -4.89
CA ALA A 77 18.51 17.80 -3.76
C ALA A 77 18.56 16.35 -3.29
N THR A 78 18.44 16.14 -1.99
CA THR A 78 18.33 14.84 -1.34
C THR A 78 16.85 14.51 -1.16
N VAL A 79 16.49 13.28 -1.49
CA VAL A 79 15.16 12.71 -1.27
C VAL A 79 15.28 11.64 -0.19
N ILE A 80 14.47 11.72 0.85
CA ILE A 80 14.48 10.78 1.97
C ILE A 80 13.27 9.87 1.86
N ILE A 81 13.51 8.56 1.78
CA ILE A 81 12.49 7.51 1.71
C ILE A 81 12.77 6.53 2.85
N LEU A 82 11.84 6.45 3.80
CA LEU A 82 11.90 5.50 4.91
C LEU A 82 10.92 4.36 4.66
N PRO A 83 11.31 3.11 4.96
CA PRO A 83 10.38 1.99 4.88
C PRO A 83 9.16 2.24 5.76
N GLU A 84 8.00 1.79 5.31
CA GLU A 84 6.78 1.82 6.14
C GLU A 84 6.79 0.68 7.15
N ASN A 85 7.26 -0.48 6.70
CA ASN A 85 7.38 -1.70 7.48
C ASN A 85 8.80 -2.24 7.26
N GLU A 86 9.59 -2.29 8.33
CA GLU A 86 10.86 -3.02 8.40
C GLU A 86 10.64 -4.19 9.38
N PRO A 87 11.06 -5.42 9.04
CA PRO A 87 10.95 -6.57 9.95
C PRO A 87 11.80 -6.38 11.22
#